data_AF-A0A645BTV9-F1
#
_entry.id   AF-A0A645BTV9-F1
#
_cell.length_a   1.000
_cell.length_b   1.000
_cell.length_c   1.000
_cell.angle_alpha   90.00
_cell.angle_beta   90.00
_cell.angle_gamma   90.00
#
_symmetry.space_group_name_H-M   'P 1'
#
loop_
_entity.id
_entity.type
_entity.pdbx_description
1 polymer ?
#
loop_
_entity_poly.entity_id
_entity_poly.type
_entity_poly.pdbx_seq_one_letter_code
_entity_poly.pdbx_strand_id
1 'polypeptide(L)'
;MNSHLKKKKKSTVEFDESFENLKADDKYNPENMLELKEKEKELHKKLSILKEDQKNIILLKFVHGFSYKEIGEFLKIKEDTVKMKAFRAKKKLYISSGDEIEEGGILNEV
;
A
#
# COMPACT_ATOMS: atom_id res chain seq x y z
N MET A 1 -49.91 33.29 36.74
CA MET A 1 -48.53 32.75 36.67
C MET A 1 -48.23 32.45 35.20
N ASN A 2 -47.64 33.39 34.48
CA ASN A 2 -47.22 33.19 33.08
C ASN A 2 -45.70 33.29 33.05
N SER A 3 -45.01 32.20 32.71
CA SER A 3 -43.57 32.26 32.45
C SER A 3 -43.16 31.23 31.39
N HIS A 4 -43.16 31.71 30.16
CA HIS A 4 -42.10 31.55 29.17
C HIS A 4 -41.50 30.16 28.91
N LEU A 5 -42.25 29.31 28.21
CA LEU A 5 -41.65 28.40 27.24
C LEU A 5 -41.58 29.13 25.89
N LYS A 6 -40.53 29.93 25.68
CA LYS A 6 -40.19 30.44 24.34
C LYS A 6 -39.93 29.21 23.46
N LYS A 7 -40.91 28.85 22.61
CA LYS A 7 -40.71 27.93 21.48
C LYS A 7 -39.51 28.44 20.70
N LYS A 8 -38.36 27.76 20.85
CA LYS A 8 -37.20 27.96 19.98
C LYS A 8 -37.70 27.68 18.57
N LYS A 9 -37.81 28.73 17.76
CA LYS A 9 -38.20 28.65 16.35
C LYS A 9 -37.28 27.59 15.73
N LYS A 10 -37.82 26.44 15.32
CA LYS A 10 -37.06 25.47 14.52
C LYS A 10 -36.58 26.26 13.31
N SER A 11 -35.30 26.58 13.27
CA SER A 11 -34.64 27.08 12.08
C SER A 11 -34.75 25.95 11.06
N THR A 12 -35.77 25.99 10.22
CA THR A 12 -35.78 25.24 8.97
C THR A 12 -34.60 25.76 8.18
N VAL A 13 -33.49 25.05 8.25
CA VAL A 13 -32.38 25.24 7.34
C VAL A 13 -32.93 24.86 5.98
N GLU A 14 -33.06 25.85 5.09
CA GLU A 14 -33.38 25.59 3.70
C GLU A 14 -32.24 24.73 3.14
N PHE A 15 -32.58 23.55 2.65
CA PHE A 15 -31.62 22.63 2.09
C PHE A 15 -31.21 23.20 0.74
N ASP A 16 -30.00 23.74 0.67
CA ASP A 16 -29.45 24.27 -0.58
C ASP A 16 -29.24 23.09 -1.54
N GLU A 17 -29.98 23.05 -2.65
CA GLU A 17 -29.85 22.04 -3.71
C GLU A 17 -28.42 22.02 -4.30
N SER A 18 -27.62 23.07 -4.12
CA SER A 18 -26.21 23.06 -4.48
C SER A 18 -25.39 22.01 -3.70
N PHE A 19 -25.87 21.62 -2.51
CA PHE A 19 -25.23 20.62 -1.66
C PHE A 19 -25.44 19.17 -2.16
N GLU A 20 -26.50 18.91 -2.94
CA GLU A 20 -26.77 17.59 -3.55
C GLU A 20 -25.66 17.19 -4.55
N ASN A 21 -24.95 18.17 -5.12
CA ASN A 21 -23.87 17.92 -6.08
C ASN A 21 -22.49 17.75 -5.43
N LEU A 22 -22.37 17.89 -4.11
CA LEU A 22 -21.15 17.59 -3.36
C LEU A 22 -21.01 16.07 -3.19
N LYS A 23 -20.54 15.38 -4.23
CA LYS A 23 -20.05 14.01 -4.07
C LYS A 23 -18.76 14.06 -3.27
N ALA A 24 -18.76 13.43 -2.10
CA ALA A 24 -17.51 13.10 -1.43
C ALA A 24 -16.71 12.20 -2.35
N ASP A 25 -15.43 12.53 -2.56
CA ASP A 25 -14.53 11.63 -3.28
C ASP A 25 -14.40 10.34 -2.46
N ASP A 26 -14.70 9.20 -3.10
CA ASP A 26 -14.68 7.87 -2.50
C ASP A 26 -13.34 7.57 -1.82
N LYS A 27 -12.24 8.20 -2.26
CA LYS A 27 -10.93 8.11 -1.59
C LYS A 27 -10.98 8.52 -0.11
N TYR A 28 -11.87 9.45 0.25
CA TYR A 28 -12.01 9.96 1.61
C TYR A 28 -13.10 9.26 2.43
N ASN A 29 -13.71 8.21 1.90
CA ASN A 29 -14.64 7.36 2.64
C ASN A 29 -13.88 6.65 3.79
N PRO A 30 -14.36 6.72 5.05
CA PRO A 30 -13.75 6.04 6.19
C PRO A 30 -13.50 4.53 6.00
N GLU A 31 -14.40 3.84 5.31
CA GLU A 31 -14.27 2.40 5.02
C GLU A 31 -13.09 2.15 4.08
N ASN A 32 -13.01 2.88 2.96
CA ASN A 32 -11.90 2.80 2.01
C ASN A 32 -10.56 3.19 2.66
N MET A 33 -10.56 4.20 3.54
CA MET A 33 -9.36 4.57 4.30
C MET A 33 -8.91 3.47 5.26
N LEU A 34 -9.87 2.79 5.92
CA LEU A 34 -9.57 1.69 6.82
C LEU A 34 -9.00 0.50 6.05
N GLU A 35 -9.64 0.12 4.94
CA GLU A 35 -9.20 -0.97 4.05
C GLU A 35 -7.77 -0.72 3.55
N LEU A 36 -7.45 0.52 3.13
CA LEU A 36 -6.11 0.88 2.69
C LEU A 36 -5.08 0.70 3.81
N LYS A 37 -5.39 1.15 5.04
CA LYS A 37 -4.50 0.99 6.20
C LYS A 37 -4.25 -0.47 6.55
N GLU A 38 -5.26 -1.32 6.41
CA GLU A 38 -5.13 -2.77 6.63
C GLU A 38 -4.21 -3.41 5.58
N LYS A 39 -4.40 -3.07 4.30
CA LYS A 39 -3.52 -3.50 3.21
C LYS A 39 -2.07 -3.04 3.41
N GLU A 40 -1.86 -1.79 3.79
CA GLU A 40 -0.53 -1.25 4.10
C GLU A 40 0.12 -2.03 5.26
N LYS A 41 -0.63 -2.29 6.33
CA LYS A 41 -0.13 -3.05 7.48
C LYS A 41 0.27 -4.48 7.10
N GLU A 42 -0.54 -5.14 6.28
CA GLU A 42 -0.22 -6.48 5.76
C GLU A 42 1.03 -6.46 4.88
N LEU A 43 1.14 -5.48 3.99
CA LEU A 43 2.32 -5.29 3.15
C LEU A 43 3.58 -5.06 3.99
N HIS A 44 3.52 -4.18 4.99
CA HIS A 44 4.64 -3.94 5.91
C HIS A 44 5.04 -5.20 6.67
N LYS A 45 4.07 -5.99 7.14
CA LYS A 45 4.33 -7.28 7.78
C LYS A 45 5.04 -8.25 6.83
N LYS A 46 4.56 -8.37 5.59
CA LYS A 46 5.22 -9.21 4.56
C LYS A 46 6.64 -8.73 4.26
N LEU A 47 6.85 -7.42 4.05
CA LEU A 47 8.18 -6.86 3.78
C LEU A 47 9.15 -7.02 4.98
N SER A 48 8.65 -7.11 6.21
CA SER A 48 9.49 -7.26 7.40
C SER A 48 10.29 -8.58 7.45
N ILE A 49 9.89 -9.61 6.70
CA ILE A 49 10.61 -10.89 6.61
C ILE A 49 11.92 -10.78 5.81
N LEU A 50 12.04 -9.72 5.01
CA LEU A 50 13.20 -9.46 4.18
C LEU A 50 14.30 -8.81 5.00
N LYS A 51 15.54 -9.21 4.73
CA LYS A 51 16.70 -8.46 5.24
C LYS A 51 16.75 -7.08 4.58
N GLU A 52 17.40 -6.12 5.21
CA GLU A 52 17.42 -4.74 4.71
C GLU A 52 17.97 -4.64 3.28
N ASP A 53 19.09 -5.32 2.99
CA ASP A 53 19.63 -5.44 1.63
C ASP A 53 18.62 -5.97 0.61
N GLN A 54 17.78 -6.93 1.02
CA GLN A 54 16.77 -7.53 0.15
C GLN A 54 15.63 -6.55 -0.11
N LYS A 55 15.18 -5.82 0.91
CA LYS A 55 14.16 -4.77 0.76
C LYS A 55 14.64 -3.68 -0.19
N ASN A 56 15.87 -3.21 -0.01
CA ASN A 56 16.46 -2.16 -0.86
C ASN A 56 16.49 -2.58 -2.33
N ILE A 57 16.90 -3.82 -2.61
CA ILE A 57 16.91 -4.35 -3.97
C ILE A 57 15.50 -4.44 -4.56
N ILE A 58 14.51 -4.90 -3.78
CA ILE A 58 13.11 -4.96 -4.23
C ILE A 58 12.55 -3.56 -4.49
N LEU A 59 12.82 -2.59 -3.60
CA LEU A 59 12.38 -1.21 -3.77
C LEU A 59 12.96 -0.60 -5.05
N LEU A 60 14.28 -0.70 -5.23
CA LEU A 60 14.97 -0.18 -6.40
C LEU A 60 14.47 -0.85 -7.70
N LYS A 61 14.20 -2.15 -7.69
CA LYS A 61 13.74 -2.88 -8.88
C LYS A 61 12.28 -2.60 -9.22
N PHE A 62 11.36 -2.72 -8.26
CA PHE A 62 9.92 -2.75 -8.52
C PHE A 62 9.23 -1.42 -8.31
N VAL A 63 9.77 -0.55 -7.45
CA VAL A 63 9.19 0.78 -7.21
C VAL A 63 9.90 1.84 -8.05
N HIS A 64 11.22 1.77 -8.17
CA HIS A 64 11.99 2.73 -8.96
C HIS A 64 12.32 2.27 -10.38
N GLY A 65 12.13 0.99 -10.70
CA GLY A 65 12.30 0.48 -12.07
C GLY A 65 13.74 0.27 -12.54
N PHE A 66 14.73 0.30 -11.65
CA PHE A 66 16.14 0.13 -12.02
C PHE A 66 16.46 -1.29 -12.52
N SER A 67 17.41 -1.40 -13.43
CA SER A 67 17.98 -2.67 -13.87
C SER A 67 18.86 -3.32 -12.78
N TYR A 68 19.07 -4.64 -12.84
CA TYR A 68 19.95 -5.32 -11.87
C TYR A 68 21.39 -4.78 -11.91
N LYS A 69 21.84 -4.33 -13.08
CA LYS A 69 23.14 -3.70 -13.27
C LYS A 69 23.24 -2.36 -12.53
N GLU A 70 22.30 -1.45 -12.76
CA GLU A 70 22.25 -0.14 -12.07
C GLU A 70 22.14 -0.30 -10.55
N ILE A 71 21.35 -1.27 -10.08
CA ILE A 71 21.25 -1.57 -8.65
C ILE A 71 22.61 -2.06 -8.10
N GLY A 72 23.33 -2.88 -8.86
CA GLY A 72 24.67 -3.33 -8.50
C GLY A 72 25.66 -2.18 -8.39
N GLU A 73 25.59 -1.23 -9.31
CA GLU A 73 26.40 -0.01 -9.31
C GLU A 73 26.07 0.88 -8.09
N PHE A 74 24.79 1.12 -7.78
CA PHE A 74 24.38 1.90 -6.61
C PHE A 74 24.79 1.28 -5.29
N LEU A 75 24.64 -0.05 -5.17
CA LEU A 75 24.94 -0.79 -3.95
C LEU A 75 26.39 -1.27 -3.86
N LYS A 76 27.20 -1.00 -4.89
CA LYS A 76 28.61 -1.44 -5.02
C LYS A 76 28.78 -2.96 -4.83
N ILE A 77 27.87 -3.74 -5.43
CA ILE A 77 27.92 -5.22 -5.45
C ILE A 77 27.76 -5.73 -6.89
N LYS A 78 28.20 -6.97 -7.14
CA LYS A 78 28.07 -7.60 -8.47
C LYS A 78 26.60 -7.76 -8.85
N GLU A 79 26.27 -7.58 -10.13
CA GLU A 79 24.93 -7.80 -10.68
C GLU A 79 24.37 -9.19 -10.30
N ASP A 80 25.18 -10.25 -10.39
CA ASP A 80 24.77 -11.61 -9.99
C ASP A 80 24.37 -11.70 -8.51
N THR A 81 25.03 -10.91 -7.66
CA THR A 81 24.67 -10.84 -6.24
C THR A 81 23.33 -10.15 -6.05
N VAL A 82 23.03 -9.12 -6.86
CA VAL A 82 21.71 -8.46 -6.89
C VAL A 82 20.64 -9.46 -7.31
N LYS A 83 20.84 -10.16 -8.44
CA LYS A 83 19.91 -11.19 -8.95
C LYS A 83 19.63 -12.26 -7.90
N MET A 84 20.67 -12.81 -7.28
CA MET A 84 20.53 -13.80 -6.21
C MET A 84 19.76 -13.24 -5.00
N LYS A 85 20.07 -12.01 -4.55
CA LYS A 85 19.37 -11.40 -3.41
C LYS A 85 17.89 -11.11 -3.75
N ALA A 86 17.60 -10.64 -4.96
CA ALA A 86 16.24 -10.39 -5.47
C ALA A 86 15.43 -11.68 -5.55
N PHE A 87 16.01 -12.76 -6.11
CA PHE A 87 15.40 -14.09 -6.15
C PHE A 87 15.03 -14.58 -4.74
N ARG A 88 15.98 -14.51 -3.80
CA ARG A 88 15.74 -14.92 -2.40
C ARG A 88 14.67 -14.06 -1.73
N ALA A 89 14.57 -12.78 -2.10
CA ALA A 89 13.54 -11.88 -1.59
C ALA A 89 12.16 -12.26 -2.12
N LYS A 90 12.02 -12.45 -3.45
CA LYS A 90 10.79 -12.94 -4.09
C LYS A 90 10.32 -14.25 -3.46
N LYS A 91 11.21 -15.24 -3.32
CA LYS A 91 10.89 -16.54 -2.71
C LYS A 91 10.36 -16.40 -1.28
N LYS A 92 10.97 -15.52 -0.46
CA LYS A 92 10.48 -15.27 0.91
C LYS A 92 9.08 -14.65 0.92
N LEU A 93 8.85 -13.62 0.09
CA LEU A 93 7.55 -12.95 0.01
C LEU A 93 6.44 -13.91 -0.43
N TYR A 94 6.75 -14.76 -1.41
CA TYR A 94 5.84 -15.78 -1.92
C TYR A 94 5.47 -16.82 -0.85
N ILE A 95 6.48 -17.41 -0.18
CA ILE A 95 6.23 -18.36 0.93
C ILE A 95 5.38 -17.73 2.03
N SER A 96 5.60 -16.44 2.35
CA SER A 96 4.79 -15.77 3.38
C SER A 96 3.34 -15.51 2.97
N SER A 97 3.03 -15.58 1.67
CA SER A 97 1.69 -15.35 1.15
C SER A 97 0.83 -16.62 1.15
N GLY A 98 1.43 -17.79 1.44
CA GLY A 98 0.71 -19.08 1.50
C GLY A 98 0.55 -19.78 0.16
N ASP A 99 1.22 -19.28 -0.88
CA ASP A 99 1.12 -19.80 -2.25
C ASP A 99 2.10 -20.98 -2.48
N GLU A 100 1.67 -22.01 -3.23
CA GLU A 100 2.49 -23.17 -3.57
C GLU A 100 3.51 -22.86 -4.67
N ILE A 101 4.80 -23.11 -4.41
CA ILE A 101 5.85 -22.84 -5.40
C ILE A 101 5.82 -23.93 -6.48
N GLU A 102 5.30 -23.62 -7.67
CA GLU A 102 5.72 -24.35 -8.87
C GLU A 102 7.17 -23.99 -9.16
N GLU A 103 8.09 -24.93 -8.90
CA GLU A 103 9.55 -24.72 -8.87
C GLU A 103 10.17 -24.12 -10.15
N GLY A 104 9.42 -23.97 -11.25
CA GLY A 104 9.92 -23.47 -12.54
C GLY A 104 9.39 -22.12 -13.04
N GLY A 105 8.29 -21.58 -12.52
CA GLY A 105 7.48 -20.60 -13.28
C GLY A 105 7.81 -19.11 -13.08
N ILE A 106 8.11 -18.68 -11.84
CA ILE A 106 8.03 -17.24 -11.46
C ILE A 106 9.39 -16.59 -11.23
N LEU A 107 10.46 -17.40 -11.15
CA LEU A 107 11.76 -16.93 -10.66
C LEU A 107 12.84 -16.74 -11.74
N ASN A 108 12.59 -17.19 -12.97
CA ASN A 108 13.48 -16.98 -14.11
C ASN A 108 12.96 -15.81 -14.97
N GLU A 109 13.24 -14.59 -14.53
CA GLU A 109 13.23 -13.46 -15.47
C GLU A 109 14.57 -13.47 -16.22
N VAL A 110 14.49 -13.65 -17.54
CA VAL A 110 15.58 -13.50 -18.51
C VAL A 110 16.17 -12.09 -18.45
#